data_AF-A0A543IIE4-F1
#
_entry.id   AF-A0A543IIE4-F1
#
_cell.length_a   1.000
_cell.length_b   1.000
_cell.length_c   1.000
_cell.angle_alpha   90.00
_cell.angle_beta   90.00
_cell.angle_gamma   90.00
#
_symmetry.space_group_name_H-M   'P 1'
#
loop_
_entity.id
_entity.type
_entity.pdbx_description
1 polymer ?
#
loop_
_entity_poly.entity_id
_entity_poly.type
_entity_poly.pdbx_seq_one_letter_code
_entity_poly.pdbx_strand_id
1 'polypeptide(L)'
;MSYDRQPYRTHRRRRKARAGRLGLAGALTGAVGIAAVAAAIVVIRPSGDSGEEPARPSLTGQGSTVAKEPSVPAPRTGPPINFTTPEGYGYSLAAVKAGTGPRPLGPTKAPPSGTTYAYADYVLTNNQRRPVLLDYPADLFMPKAQVPSSAQARCMPQVGIPDDMCTLPNNSRIRARVDGSEPPVDEDGTMMIPAGASYVVRIASELPVKEGVSADDLRLFVWNARYTSDRKGIELAFP
;
A
#
# COMPACT_ATOMS: atom_id res chain seq x y z
N MET A 1 -39.88 25.31 50.13
CA MET A 1 -38.48 25.44 49.67
C MET A 1 -37.60 24.57 50.55
N SER A 2 -36.74 23.76 49.92
CA SER A 2 -35.53 23.12 50.46
C SER A 2 -35.63 21.87 51.34
N TYR A 3 -35.47 20.74 50.63
CA TYR A 3 -34.64 19.56 50.88
C TYR A 3 -34.81 18.72 52.16
N ASP A 4 -35.60 17.65 52.02
CA ASP A 4 -35.40 16.38 52.71
C ASP A 4 -34.24 15.60 52.07
N ARG A 5 -33.24 15.25 52.88
CA ARG A 5 -32.25 14.20 52.57
C ARG A 5 -32.06 13.32 53.79
N GLN A 6 -32.46 12.07 53.66
CA GLN A 6 -31.87 10.91 54.34
C GLN A 6 -32.53 9.62 53.78
N PRO A 7 -32.01 8.43 54.10
CA PRO A 7 -30.78 7.79 53.65
C PRO A 7 -31.12 6.48 52.89
N TYR A 8 -30.15 5.64 52.49
CA TYR A 8 -30.10 4.20 52.85
C TYR A 8 -29.02 3.42 52.10
N ARG A 9 -28.31 2.58 52.86
CA ARG A 9 -27.44 1.49 52.43
C ARG A 9 -28.26 0.36 51.83
N THR A 10 -27.77 -0.31 50.79
CA THR A 10 -28.19 -1.69 50.48
C THR A 10 -27.09 -2.56 49.83
N HIS A 11 -26.67 -3.56 50.60
CA HIS A 11 -26.50 -4.98 50.29
C HIS A 11 -25.73 -5.48 49.05
N ARG A 12 -24.54 -5.99 49.36
CA ARG A 12 -23.80 -7.13 48.79
C ARG A 12 -24.73 -8.31 48.42
N ARG A 13 -24.74 -8.72 47.14
CA ARG A 13 -25.29 -10.02 46.70
C ARG A 13 -24.21 -10.86 46.02
N ARG A 14 -23.94 -12.01 46.63
CA ARG A 14 -23.04 -13.09 46.19
C ARG A 14 -23.92 -14.31 45.90
N ARG A 15 -23.97 -14.84 44.67
CA ARG A 15 -24.44 -16.21 44.34
C ARG A 15 -23.75 -16.63 43.02
N LYS A 16 -22.76 -17.52 43.07
CA LYS A 16 -22.80 -19.00 43.04
C LYS A 16 -23.15 -19.58 41.66
N ALA A 17 -22.16 -20.32 41.15
CA ALA A 17 -22.15 -21.14 39.95
C ALA A 17 -23.25 -22.20 39.91
N ARG A 18 -23.62 -22.60 38.69
CA ARG A 18 -24.21 -23.92 38.39
C ARG A 18 -23.48 -24.53 37.20
N ALA A 19 -22.75 -25.59 37.49
CA ALA A 19 -22.35 -26.61 36.53
C ALA A 19 -23.57 -27.49 36.22
N GLY A 20 -23.71 -27.90 34.97
CA GLY A 20 -24.68 -28.90 34.53
C GLY A 20 -24.14 -29.61 33.29
N ARG A 21 -23.53 -30.78 33.51
CA ARG A 21 -23.25 -31.81 32.50
C ARG A 21 -24.56 -32.49 32.10
N LEU A 22 -24.67 -32.89 30.83
CA LEU A 22 -25.45 -33.99 30.22
C LEU A 22 -25.40 -33.72 28.70
N GLY A 23 -25.07 -34.60 27.76
CA GLY A 23 -24.79 -36.03 27.69
C GLY A 23 -24.75 -36.38 26.18
N LEU A 24 -23.85 -37.28 25.79
CA LEU A 24 -23.64 -37.76 24.41
C LEU A 24 -24.73 -38.73 23.94
N ALA A 25 -25.18 -38.62 22.69
CA ALA A 25 -25.67 -39.66 21.75
C ALA A 25 -26.43 -38.92 20.61
N GLY A 26 -26.25 -39.13 19.30
CA GLY A 26 -25.82 -40.28 18.53
C GLY A 26 -27.02 -40.83 17.74
N ALA A 27 -27.14 -40.51 16.45
CA ALA A 27 -27.84 -41.32 15.42
C ALA A 27 -27.74 -40.69 14.02
N LEU A 28 -26.97 -41.34 13.15
CA LEU A 28 -27.03 -41.25 11.68
C LEU A 28 -28.15 -42.16 11.18
N THR A 29 -28.96 -41.74 10.20
CA THR A 29 -29.31 -42.50 8.97
C THR A 29 -30.41 -41.79 8.15
N GLY A 30 -30.19 -41.73 6.84
CA GLY A 30 -31.17 -41.32 5.84
C GLY A 30 -30.54 -41.32 4.45
N ALA A 31 -30.58 -42.47 3.78
CA ALA A 31 -30.06 -42.69 2.43
C ALA A 31 -31.21 -43.01 1.47
N VAL A 32 -31.32 -42.29 0.35
CA VAL A 32 -31.87 -42.72 -0.96
C VAL A 32 -31.31 -41.73 -2.01
N GLY A 33 -30.40 -42.15 -2.89
CA GLY A 33 -30.66 -42.48 -4.31
C GLY A 33 -30.38 -41.24 -5.20
N ILE A 34 -29.43 -41.25 -6.14
CA ILE A 34 -29.55 -41.87 -7.47
C ILE A 34 -28.15 -42.25 -7.98
N ALA A 35 -28.09 -43.41 -8.61
CA ALA A 35 -26.91 -44.03 -9.19
C ALA A 35 -26.59 -43.53 -10.61
N ALA A 36 -25.30 -43.63 -10.93
CA ALA A 36 -24.67 -43.96 -12.21
C ALA A 36 -24.81 -42.99 -13.41
N VAL A 37 -23.66 -42.45 -13.84
CA VAL A 37 -23.10 -42.78 -15.16
C VAL A 37 -21.59 -42.91 -15.04
N ALA A 38 -21.05 -44.00 -15.61
CA ALA A 38 -19.65 -44.38 -15.59
C ALA A 38 -18.86 -43.83 -16.78
N ALA A 39 -17.54 -43.68 -16.52
CA ALA A 39 -16.41 -43.84 -17.44
C ALA A 39 -16.25 -42.89 -18.63
N ALA A 40 -15.15 -42.11 -18.58
CA ALA A 40 -14.11 -42.18 -19.60
C ALA A 40 -12.80 -41.60 -19.04
N ILE A 41 -11.82 -42.47 -18.79
CA ILE A 41 -10.40 -42.09 -18.72
C ILE A 41 -9.94 -41.97 -20.17
N VAL A 42 -9.50 -40.78 -20.58
CA VAL A 42 -8.66 -40.61 -21.76
C VAL A 42 -7.50 -39.69 -21.38
N VAL A 43 -6.32 -40.29 -21.31
CA VAL A 43 -5.02 -39.63 -21.20
C VAL A 43 -4.73 -38.93 -22.51
N ILE A 44 -4.84 -37.60 -22.57
CA ILE A 44 -4.22 -36.79 -23.61
C ILE A 44 -3.74 -35.46 -22.99
N ARG A 45 -2.42 -35.30 -22.84
CA ARG A 45 -1.76 -34.01 -23.08
C ARG A 45 -1.26 -34.11 -24.53
N PRO A 46 -1.58 -33.16 -25.42
CA PRO A 46 -0.74 -31.97 -25.52
C PRO A 46 -1.47 -30.66 -25.90
N SER A 47 -0.88 -29.55 -25.43
CA SER A 47 -0.87 -28.19 -26.03
C SER A 47 -2.19 -27.48 -26.42
N GLY A 48 -2.42 -26.32 -25.82
CA GLY A 48 -3.11 -25.20 -26.49
C GLY A 48 -4.38 -24.64 -25.82
N ASP A 49 -4.19 -23.50 -25.16
CA ASP A 49 -4.99 -22.27 -25.18
C ASP A 49 -6.49 -22.20 -24.81
N SER A 50 -6.78 -21.14 -24.03
CA SER A 50 -8.05 -20.42 -23.74
C SER A 50 -9.11 -20.96 -22.77
N GLY A 51 -9.47 -20.11 -21.78
CA GLY A 51 -10.78 -20.09 -21.10
C GLY A 51 -10.76 -20.11 -19.56
N GLU A 52 -10.35 -19.02 -18.91
CA GLU A 52 -11.22 -18.15 -18.07
C GLU A 52 -11.53 -18.66 -16.64
N GLU A 53 -10.69 -18.24 -15.69
CA GLU A 53 -10.96 -18.26 -14.23
C GLU A 53 -11.34 -16.83 -13.77
N PRO A 54 -12.24 -16.67 -12.78
CA PRO A 54 -12.72 -15.37 -12.34
C PRO A 54 -11.60 -14.54 -11.69
N ALA A 55 -11.49 -13.28 -12.12
CA ALA A 55 -10.51 -12.31 -11.67
C ALA A 55 -10.58 -12.11 -10.14
N ARG A 56 -9.52 -12.55 -9.45
CA ARG A 56 -9.21 -12.14 -8.08
C ARG A 56 -8.59 -10.73 -8.12
N PRO A 57 -8.93 -9.83 -7.19
CA PRO A 57 -8.36 -8.49 -7.15
C PRO A 57 -6.83 -8.58 -7.00
N SER A 58 -6.14 -7.90 -7.90
CA SER A 58 -4.68 -7.89 -8.02
C SER A 58 -4.08 -7.10 -6.85
N LEU A 59 -3.51 -7.80 -5.87
CA LEU A 59 -2.55 -7.20 -4.95
C LEU A 59 -1.28 -6.89 -5.75
N THR A 60 -0.95 -5.61 -5.84
CA THR A 60 0.30 -5.13 -6.43
C THR A 60 1.47 -5.60 -5.58
N GLY A 61 2.33 -6.43 -6.18
CA GLY A 61 3.68 -6.69 -5.69
C GLY A 61 3.91 -8.16 -5.38
N GLN A 62 4.80 -8.79 -6.15
CA GLN A 62 5.85 -9.67 -5.62
C GLN A 62 6.69 -10.19 -6.78
N GLY A 63 7.97 -9.89 -6.73
CA GLY A 63 8.94 -10.29 -7.75
C GLY A 63 10.18 -9.43 -7.67
N SER A 64 10.87 -9.45 -6.54
CA SER A 64 12.26 -8.99 -6.50
C SER A 64 13.01 -9.90 -5.55
N THR A 65 13.86 -10.74 -6.15
CA THR A 65 15.08 -11.21 -5.50
C THR A 65 15.70 -10.03 -4.76
N VAL A 66 16.12 -10.22 -3.50
CA VAL A 66 16.74 -9.16 -2.69
C VAL A 66 18.09 -8.79 -3.32
N ALA A 67 18.03 -8.03 -4.41
CA ALA A 67 19.18 -7.41 -5.03
C ALA A 67 19.63 -6.36 -4.03
N LYS A 68 20.70 -6.66 -3.28
CA LYS A 68 21.23 -5.83 -2.20
C LYS A 68 21.34 -4.38 -2.67
N GLU A 69 20.36 -3.56 -2.31
CA GLU A 69 20.30 -2.19 -2.78
C GLU A 69 21.53 -1.45 -2.26
N PRO A 70 22.15 -0.59 -3.09
CA PRO A 70 23.35 0.12 -2.71
C PRO A 70 23.06 0.97 -1.47
N SER A 71 24.07 1.13 -0.61
CA SER A 71 24.00 2.13 0.46
C SER A 71 24.49 3.46 -0.08
N VAL A 72 23.78 4.54 0.24
CA VAL A 72 24.12 5.92 -0.13
C VAL A 72 24.08 6.81 1.12
N PRO A 73 24.80 7.94 1.13
CA PRO A 73 24.62 8.97 2.16
C PRO A 73 23.18 9.50 2.17
N ALA A 74 22.73 10.00 3.33
CA ALA A 74 21.45 10.70 3.43
C ALA A 74 21.34 11.83 2.37
N PRO A 75 20.33 11.79 1.49
CA PRO A 75 20.14 12.83 0.50
C PRO A 75 19.62 14.12 1.16
N ARG A 76 19.80 15.24 0.47
CA ARG A 76 19.07 16.46 0.81
C ARG A 76 17.56 16.19 0.65
N THR A 77 16.79 16.53 1.67
CA THR A 77 15.34 16.32 1.73
C THR A 77 14.65 17.63 2.10
N GLY A 78 13.37 17.75 1.71
CA GLY A 78 12.47 18.72 2.33
C GLY A 78 12.10 18.32 3.76
N PRO A 79 11.18 19.06 4.41
CA PRO A 79 10.79 18.78 5.79
C PRO A 79 10.20 17.37 5.96
N PRO A 80 10.63 16.58 6.97
CA PRO A 80 10.06 15.28 7.23
C PRO A 80 8.65 15.39 7.83
N ILE A 81 7.75 14.51 7.40
CA ILE A 81 6.40 14.38 7.93
C ILE A 81 6.23 12.99 8.53
N ASN A 82 5.73 12.93 9.76
CA ASN A 82 5.49 11.69 10.47
C ASN A 82 4.05 11.21 10.28
N PHE A 83 3.90 9.91 10.07
CA PHE A 83 2.62 9.23 9.92
C PHE A 83 2.55 8.05 10.88
N THR A 84 1.35 7.71 11.33
CA THR A 84 1.09 6.49 12.08
C THR A 84 -0.14 5.82 11.50
N THR A 85 -0.01 4.57 11.09
CA THR A 85 -1.14 3.81 10.53
C THR A 85 -2.08 3.35 11.64
N PRO A 86 -3.31 2.90 11.32
CA PRO A 86 -4.25 2.39 12.32
C PRO A 86 -3.72 1.17 13.08
N GLU A 87 -2.83 0.39 12.47
CA GLU A 87 -2.13 -0.75 13.08
C GLU A 87 -0.98 -0.31 14.01
N GLY A 88 -0.70 0.99 14.07
CA GLY A 88 0.33 1.57 14.92
C GLY A 88 1.73 1.56 14.32
N TYR A 89 1.89 1.35 13.02
CA TYR A 89 3.19 1.50 12.35
C TYR A 89 3.53 2.97 12.14
N GLY A 90 4.73 3.35 12.55
CA GLY A 90 5.23 4.72 12.46
C GLY A 90 6.20 4.89 11.31
N TYR A 91 5.96 5.91 10.49
CA TYR A 91 6.81 6.26 9.35
C TYR A 91 7.17 7.74 9.40
N SER A 92 8.35 8.09 8.90
CA SER A 92 8.69 9.45 8.50
C SER A 92 8.96 9.46 7.00
N LEU A 93 8.37 10.43 6.28
CA LEU A 93 8.55 10.62 4.85
C LEU A 93 9.09 12.02 4.58
N ALA A 94 10.06 12.14 3.66
CA ALA A 94 10.61 13.42 3.25
C ALA A 94 10.96 13.41 1.74
N ALA A 95 10.45 14.38 0.97
CA ALA A 95 10.69 14.41 -0.47
C ALA A 95 12.14 14.79 -0.78
N VAL A 96 12.72 14.17 -1.81
CA VAL A 96 14.12 14.38 -2.24
C VAL A 96 14.16 15.19 -3.53
N LYS A 97 13.53 14.68 -4.60
CA LYS A 97 13.48 15.34 -5.91
C LYS A 97 12.38 14.76 -6.78
N ALA A 98 11.99 15.50 -7.81
CA ALA A 98 11.15 15.01 -8.89
C ALA A 98 11.86 15.13 -10.24
N GLY A 99 11.29 14.48 -11.26
CA GLY A 99 11.75 14.64 -12.62
C GLY A 99 11.03 13.72 -13.59
N THR A 100 11.55 13.67 -14.81
CA THR A 100 11.06 12.79 -15.86
C THR A 100 12.18 11.95 -16.45
N GLY A 101 11.84 10.80 -17.02
CA GLY A 101 12.81 9.96 -17.70
C GLY A 101 12.16 8.84 -18.50
N PRO A 102 12.87 8.26 -19.47
CA PRO A 102 12.31 7.22 -20.33
C PRO A 102 12.08 5.90 -19.59
N ARG A 103 12.80 5.66 -18.49
CA ARG A 103 12.85 4.38 -17.75
C ARG A 103 13.15 4.60 -16.25
N PRO A 104 12.29 5.32 -15.51
CA PRO A 104 12.63 5.79 -14.16
C PRO A 104 12.85 4.65 -13.15
N LEU A 105 12.23 3.49 -13.35
CA LEU A 105 12.31 2.32 -12.46
C LEU A 105 13.11 1.13 -13.04
N GLY A 106 13.83 1.33 -14.15
CA GLY A 106 14.60 0.28 -14.82
C GLY A 106 14.00 -0.10 -16.18
N PRO A 107 14.28 -1.31 -16.71
CA PRO A 107 13.88 -1.70 -18.06
C PRO A 107 12.36 -1.84 -18.19
N THR A 108 11.69 -0.73 -18.50
CA THR A 108 10.29 -0.66 -18.93
C THR A 108 10.22 -0.37 -20.44
N LYS A 109 9.04 -0.54 -21.03
CA LYS A 109 8.78 -0.12 -22.42
C LYS A 109 9.07 1.38 -22.53
N ALA A 110 9.86 1.74 -23.54
CA ALA A 110 10.13 3.15 -23.85
C ALA A 110 8.82 3.91 -24.06
N PRO A 111 8.73 5.17 -23.63
CA PRO A 111 7.53 5.96 -23.83
C PRO A 111 7.32 6.22 -25.33
N PRO A 112 6.07 6.41 -25.78
CA PRO A 112 5.80 6.94 -27.11
C PRO A 112 6.55 8.25 -27.38
N SER A 113 6.85 8.55 -28.65
CA SER A 113 7.50 9.81 -29.03
C SER A 113 6.66 11.02 -28.55
N GLY A 114 7.34 12.06 -28.05
CA GLY A 114 6.65 13.23 -27.49
C GLY A 114 6.18 13.02 -26.04
N THR A 115 6.58 11.92 -25.40
CA THR A 115 6.15 11.59 -24.04
C THR A 115 7.29 10.99 -23.19
N THR A 116 7.14 11.04 -21.88
CA THR A 116 8.12 10.56 -20.90
C THR A 116 7.41 9.99 -19.67
N TYR A 117 8.10 9.35 -18.73
CA TYR A 117 7.51 8.96 -17.45
C TYR A 117 7.93 9.93 -16.35
N ALA A 118 6.97 10.35 -15.53
CA ALA A 118 7.23 11.15 -14.34
C ALA A 118 7.71 10.26 -13.20
N TYR A 119 8.57 10.80 -12.35
CA TYR A 119 9.01 10.14 -11.12
C TYR A 119 9.29 11.16 -10.02
N ALA A 120 9.28 10.67 -8.79
CA ALA A 120 9.82 11.38 -7.65
C ALA A 120 10.54 10.42 -6.70
N ASP A 121 11.54 10.94 -6.01
CA ASP A 121 12.27 10.25 -4.96
C ASP A 121 11.88 10.84 -3.60
N TYR A 122 11.71 9.99 -2.60
CA TYR A 122 11.52 10.38 -1.21
C TYR A 122 12.26 9.43 -0.28
N VAL A 123 12.60 9.90 0.92
CA VAL A 123 13.10 9.04 2.00
C VAL A 123 11.91 8.48 2.76
N LEU A 124 11.90 7.16 2.94
CA LEU A 124 10.98 6.43 3.81
C LEU A 124 11.78 5.89 5.00
N THR A 125 11.41 6.29 6.21
CA THR A 125 12.09 5.90 7.45
C THR A 125 11.12 5.21 8.40
N ASN A 126 11.51 4.05 8.92
CA ASN A 126 10.87 3.50 10.10
C ASN A 126 11.32 4.30 11.33
N ASN A 127 10.42 5.11 11.89
CA ASN A 127 10.73 5.94 13.06
C ASN A 127 10.50 5.21 14.40
N GLN A 128 10.28 3.89 14.36
CA GLN A 128 10.06 3.04 15.54
C GLN A 128 11.26 2.15 15.86
N ARG A 129 11.28 1.63 17.09
CA ARG A 129 12.31 0.69 17.61
C ARG A 129 11.98 -0.78 17.35
N ARG A 130 11.05 -1.06 16.44
CA ARG A 130 10.63 -2.40 16.03
C ARG A 130 10.45 -2.43 14.51
N PRO A 131 10.52 -3.60 13.86
CA PRO A 131 10.16 -3.71 12.45
C PRO A 131 8.74 -3.19 12.18
N VAL A 132 8.55 -2.55 11.03
CA VAL A 132 7.24 -2.09 10.55
C VAL A 132 7.02 -2.58 9.13
N LEU A 133 5.76 -2.70 8.71
CA LEU A 133 5.43 -3.10 7.35
C LEU A 133 6.10 -2.17 6.32
N LEU A 134 6.75 -2.73 5.29
CA LEU A 134 7.17 -1.96 4.13
C LEU A 134 5.94 -1.65 3.27
N ASP A 135 5.46 -0.42 3.39
CA ASP A 135 4.43 0.16 2.54
C ASP A 135 4.97 1.43 1.85
N TYR A 136 4.26 1.94 0.86
CA TYR A 136 4.60 3.13 0.07
C TYR A 136 3.47 4.16 0.16
N PRO A 137 3.44 4.99 1.22
CA PRO A 137 2.29 5.88 1.51
C PRO A 137 2.12 7.04 0.54
N ALA A 138 3.20 7.44 -0.16
CA ALA A 138 3.22 8.60 -1.04
C ALA A 138 2.75 8.24 -2.45
N ASP A 139 2.05 9.18 -3.07
CA ASP A 139 1.53 9.10 -4.43
C ASP A 139 2.03 10.31 -5.25
N LEU A 140 2.21 10.11 -6.55
CA LEU A 140 2.78 11.09 -7.48
C LEU A 140 1.68 11.82 -8.23
N PHE A 141 1.64 13.14 -8.06
CA PHE A 141 0.69 14.01 -8.72
C PHE A 141 1.35 14.89 -9.77
N MET A 142 0.61 15.13 -10.85
CA MET A 142 1.00 15.99 -11.97
C MET A 142 -0.19 16.84 -12.43
N PRO A 143 0.05 17.96 -13.11
CA PRO A 143 -1.05 18.78 -13.62
C PRO A 143 -1.82 17.99 -14.69
N LYS A 144 -3.15 18.06 -14.65
CA LYS A 144 -4.05 17.41 -15.63
C LYS A 144 -3.71 17.81 -17.05
N ALA A 145 -3.30 19.06 -17.26
CA ALA A 145 -2.92 19.60 -18.56
C ALA A 145 -1.69 18.90 -19.18
N GLN A 146 -0.86 18.26 -18.35
CA GLN A 146 0.35 17.56 -18.77
C GLN A 146 0.14 16.08 -19.07
N VAL A 147 -1.07 15.56 -18.85
CA VAL A 147 -1.43 14.20 -19.20
C VAL A 147 -1.85 14.16 -20.69
N PRO A 148 -1.27 13.26 -21.51
CA PRO A 148 -1.72 13.03 -22.88
C PRO A 148 -3.19 12.56 -22.91
N SER A 149 -3.91 12.89 -23.99
CA SER A 149 -5.32 12.49 -24.16
C SER A 149 -5.54 10.98 -24.01
N SER A 150 -4.58 10.16 -24.45
CA SER A 150 -4.60 8.70 -24.32
C SER A 150 -4.54 8.19 -22.87
N ALA A 151 -4.02 9.00 -21.93
CA ALA A 151 -3.90 8.65 -20.52
C ALA A 151 -4.88 9.43 -19.62
N GLN A 152 -5.63 10.40 -20.17
CA GLN A 152 -6.48 11.30 -19.40
C GLN A 152 -7.61 10.59 -18.66
N ALA A 153 -8.16 9.50 -19.21
CA ALA A 153 -9.17 8.67 -18.54
C ALA A 153 -8.62 7.95 -17.29
N ARG A 154 -7.29 7.85 -17.14
CA ARG A 154 -6.60 7.19 -16.02
C ARG A 154 -6.00 8.19 -15.03
N CYS A 155 -6.13 9.49 -15.30
CA CYS A 155 -5.70 10.59 -14.46
C CYS A 155 -6.78 10.83 -13.39
N MET A 156 -6.56 10.25 -12.21
CA MET A 156 -7.54 10.24 -11.12
C MET A 156 -7.36 11.46 -10.22
N PRO A 157 -8.39 12.29 -10.03
CA PRO A 157 -8.38 13.30 -8.98
C PRO A 157 -8.47 12.62 -7.61
N GLN A 158 -7.90 13.25 -6.58
CA GLN A 158 -7.97 12.73 -5.21
C GLN A 158 -8.46 13.80 -4.25
N VAL A 159 -9.17 13.37 -3.20
CA VAL A 159 -9.71 14.28 -2.20
C VAL A 159 -8.58 14.97 -1.45
N GLY A 160 -8.71 16.29 -1.27
CA GLY A 160 -7.71 17.09 -0.56
C GLY A 160 -6.45 17.39 -1.37
N ILE A 161 -6.47 17.15 -2.67
CA ILE A 161 -5.44 17.54 -3.64
C ILE A 161 -6.03 18.64 -4.54
N PRO A 162 -5.23 19.63 -4.99
CA PRO A 162 -5.70 20.65 -5.93
C PRO A 162 -6.42 20.06 -7.16
N ASP A 163 -7.54 20.68 -7.54
CA ASP A 163 -8.43 20.18 -8.60
C ASP A 163 -7.80 20.18 -10.00
N ASP A 164 -6.71 20.89 -10.21
CA ASP A 164 -5.94 20.91 -11.45
C ASP A 164 -4.89 19.79 -11.52
N MET A 165 -4.73 19.00 -10.46
CA MET A 165 -3.80 17.87 -10.38
C MET A 165 -4.52 16.52 -10.43
N CYS A 166 -3.77 15.49 -10.81
CA CYS A 166 -4.21 14.11 -10.72
C CYS A 166 -3.03 13.16 -10.52
N THR A 167 -3.33 11.95 -10.08
CA THR A 167 -2.38 10.84 -10.09
C THR A 167 -2.68 9.91 -11.25
N LEU A 168 -1.64 9.49 -11.96
CA LEU A 168 -1.69 8.37 -12.91
C LEU A 168 -1.33 7.07 -12.15
N PRO A 169 -1.75 5.89 -12.65
CA PRO A 169 -1.22 4.63 -12.15
C PRO A 169 0.30 4.71 -12.03
N ASN A 170 0.82 4.32 -10.87
CA ASN A 170 2.23 4.46 -10.54
C ASN A 170 2.66 3.32 -9.62
N ASN A 171 3.98 3.14 -9.53
CA ASN A 171 4.57 2.11 -8.71
C ASN A 171 5.81 2.65 -7.99
N SER A 172 6.03 2.12 -6.78
CA SER A 172 7.16 2.49 -5.93
C SER A 172 8.18 1.35 -5.83
N ARG A 173 9.47 1.70 -5.73
CA ARG A 173 10.57 0.77 -5.47
C ARG A 173 11.66 1.43 -4.64
N ILE A 174 12.27 0.66 -3.73
CA ILE A 174 13.50 1.06 -3.06
C ILE A 174 14.63 1.14 -4.10
N ARG A 175 15.38 2.25 -4.07
CA ARG A 175 16.53 2.51 -4.95
C ARG A 175 17.85 2.37 -4.21
N ALA A 176 17.87 2.70 -2.93
CA ALA A 176 19.05 2.67 -2.09
C ALA A 176 18.69 2.63 -0.61
N ARG A 177 19.62 2.12 0.20
CA ARG A 177 19.61 2.20 1.66
C ARG A 177 20.35 3.46 2.11
N VAL A 178 19.80 4.17 3.09
CA VAL A 178 20.38 5.42 3.60
C VAL A 178 21.31 5.11 4.76
N ASP A 179 22.52 5.68 4.75
CA ASP A 179 23.49 5.64 5.86
C ASP A 179 23.75 4.23 6.42
N GLY A 180 23.82 3.23 5.53
CA GLY A 180 24.11 1.85 5.91
C GLY A 180 22.91 1.09 6.49
N SER A 181 21.69 1.66 6.47
CA SER A 181 20.46 1.02 6.93
C SER A 181 20.35 -0.43 6.48
N GLU A 182 19.88 -1.30 7.37
CA GLU A 182 19.66 -2.72 7.06
C GLU A 182 18.68 -2.89 5.89
N PRO A 183 18.84 -3.91 5.03
CA PRO A 183 17.90 -4.17 3.94
C PRO A 183 16.51 -4.55 4.49
N PRO A 184 15.43 -4.34 3.72
CA PRO A 184 14.13 -4.89 4.06
C PRO A 184 14.21 -6.41 4.26
N VAL A 185 13.46 -6.91 5.23
CA VAL A 185 13.42 -8.34 5.57
C VAL A 185 12.06 -8.94 5.20
N ASP A 186 12.05 -10.14 4.65
CA ASP A 186 10.83 -10.89 4.41
C ASP A 186 10.50 -11.68 5.69
N GLU A 187 9.35 -11.39 6.29
CA GLU A 187 8.77 -12.12 7.40
C GLU A 187 7.45 -12.75 6.93
N ASP A 188 7.47 -14.07 6.70
CA ASP A 188 6.32 -14.87 6.27
C ASP A 188 5.60 -14.33 5.01
N GLY A 189 6.36 -13.86 4.01
CA GLY A 189 5.86 -13.31 2.76
C GLY A 189 5.48 -11.83 2.84
N THR A 190 5.77 -11.18 3.98
CA THR A 190 5.54 -9.75 4.20
C THR A 190 6.88 -9.04 4.31
N MET A 191 7.09 -8.03 3.47
CA MET A 191 8.30 -7.21 3.55
C MET A 191 8.21 -6.23 4.71
N MET A 192 9.24 -6.17 5.54
CA MET A 192 9.34 -5.33 6.73
C MET A 192 10.55 -4.40 6.63
N ILE A 193 10.42 -3.20 7.19
CA ILE A 193 11.49 -2.24 7.39
C ILE A 193 12.07 -2.45 8.80
N PRO A 194 13.37 -2.81 8.95
CA PRO A 194 14.01 -2.92 10.25
C PRO A 194 13.92 -1.64 11.08
N ALA A 195 14.09 -1.78 12.40
CA ALA A 195 14.01 -0.66 13.33
C ALA A 195 14.98 0.47 12.94
N GLY A 196 14.47 1.70 12.78
CA GLY A 196 15.29 2.87 12.42
C GLY A 196 15.80 2.90 10.97
N ALA A 197 15.56 1.86 10.16
CA ALA A 197 16.06 1.80 8.80
C ALA A 197 15.38 2.85 7.90
N SER A 198 16.17 3.40 6.97
CA SER A 198 15.77 4.44 6.04
C SER A 198 16.16 4.08 4.61
N TYR A 199 15.26 4.36 3.67
CA TYR A 199 15.43 4.03 2.25
C TYR A 199 15.13 5.22 1.35
N VAL A 200 15.87 5.35 0.26
CA VAL A 200 15.44 6.19 -0.87
C VAL A 200 14.48 5.37 -1.71
N VAL A 201 13.22 5.78 -1.76
CA VAL A 201 12.17 5.19 -2.57
C VAL A 201 11.93 6.06 -3.79
N ARG A 202 11.79 5.43 -4.96
CA ARG A 202 11.30 6.09 -6.17
C ARG A 202 9.89 5.62 -6.47
N ILE A 203 8.98 6.57 -6.63
CA ILE A 203 7.68 6.39 -7.26
C ILE A 203 7.76 6.86 -8.71
N ALA A 204 7.15 6.12 -9.65
CA ALA A 204 7.07 6.56 -11.04
C ALA A 204 5.74 6.21 -11.67
N SER A 205 5.29 7.06 -12.60
CA SER A 205 4.08 6.82 -13.39
C SER A 205 4.28 5.62 -14.33
N GLU A 206 3.29 4.74 -14.38
CA GLU A 206 3.22 3.62 -15.34
C GLU A 206 2.72 4.06 -16.71
N LEU A 207 1.98 5.18 -16.76
CA LEU A 207 1.53 5.82 -17.99
C LEU A 207 2.37 7.07 -18.26
N PRO A 208 2.64 7.40 -19.53
CA PRO A 208 3.50 8.52 -19.85
C PRO A 208 2.78 9.87 -19.72
N VAL A 209 3.55 10.91 -19.45
CA VAL A 209 3.18 12.32 -19.47
C VAL A 209 3.77 13.00 -20.71
N LYS A 210 3.29 14.19 -21.06
CA LYS A 210 3.84 14.98 -22.18
C LYS A 210 5.34 15.27 -21.98
N GLU A 211 6.12 15.25 -23.06
CA GLU A 211 7.46 15.85 -23.05
C GLU A 211 7.32 17.35 -22.73
N GLY A 212 8.03 17.83 -21.70
CA GLY A 212 7.94 19.21 -21.21
C GLY A 212 7.47 19.35 -19.76
N VAL A 213 7.01 18.26 -19.13
CA VAL A 213 6.77 18.26 -17.67
C VAL A 213 8.07 18.50 -16.93
N SER A 214 8.09 19.57 -16.13
CA SER A 214 9.21 19.95 -15.28
C SER A 214 9.11 19.26 -13.91
N ALA A 215 10.22 19.24 -13.17
CA ALA A 215 10.20 18.78 -11.79
C ALA A 215 9.28 19.64 -10.91
N ASP A 216 9.17 20.93 -11.21
CA ASP A 216 8.38 21.90 -10.45
C ASP A 216 6.87 21.77 -10.68
N ASP A 217 6.46 20.99 -11.69
CA ASP A 217 5.06 20.63 -11.92
C ASP A 217 4.63 19.43 -11.07
N LEU A 218 5.59 18.60 -10.66
CA LEU A 218 5.34 17.35 -9.96
C LEU A 218 5.22 17.59 -8.46
N ARG A 219 4.31 16.85 -7.83
CA ARG A 219 4.07 16.93 -6.39
C ARG A 219 3.97 15.53 -5.80
N LEU A 220 4.40 15.40 -4.56
CA LEU A 220 4.21 14.19 -3.77
C LEU A 220 3.19 14.45 -2.68
N PHE A 221 2.21 13.58 -2.55
CA PHE A 221 1.22 13.67 -1.48
C PHE A 221 1.00 12.33 -0.81
N VAL A 222 0.75 12.36 0.49
CA VAL A 222 0.13 11.26 1.22
C VAL A 222 -1.34 11.60 1.39
N TRP A 223 -2.23 10.83 0.77
CA TRP A 223 -3.66 11.17 0.72
C TRP A 223 -4.59 10.04 1.20
N ASN A 224 -4.11 8.79 1.19
CA ASN A 224 -4.92 7.64 1.56
C ASN A 224 -5.36 7.77 3.03
N ALA A 225 -6.64 7.51 3.30
CA ALA A 225 -7.27 7.66 4.62
C ALA A 225 -6.64 6.78 5.72
N ARG A 226 -5.86 5.75 5.37
CA ARG A 226 -5.02 4.99 6.31
C ARG A 226 -3.94 5.88 6.95
N TYR A 227 -3.50 6.92 6.26
CA TYR A 227 -2.42 7.81 6.69
C TYR A 227 -2.90 9.21 7.08
N THR A 228 -4.06 9.64 6.56
CA THR A 228 -4.61 10.99 6.81
C THR A 228 -5.97 10.91 7.48
N SER A 229 -6.06 11.42 8.72
CA SER A 229 -7.26 11.30 9.55
C SER A 229 -8.44 12.15 9.06
N ASP A 230 -8.17 13.25 8.35
CA ASP A 230 -9.17 14.20 7.86
C ASP A 230 -9.39 14.13 6.34
N ARG A 231 -8.85 13.08 5.68
CA ARG A 231 -8.90 12.87 4.23
C ARG A 231 -8.35 14.05 3.41
N LYS A 232 -7.48 14.87 4.00
CA LYS A 232 -6.73 15.88 3.25
C LYS A 232 -5.43 15.28 2.77
N GLY A 233 -5.07 15.59 1.53
CA GLY A 233 -3.74 15.28 1.03
C GLY A 233 -2.71 16.10 1.80
N ILE A 234 -1.68 15.43 2.30
CA ILE A 234 -0.55 16.07 2.95
C ILE A 234 0.61 16.08 1.96
N GLU A 235 1.01 17.28 1.54
CA GLU A 235 2.10 17.47 0.59
C GLU A 235 3.45 17.16 1.25
N LEU A 236 4.29 16.40 0.55
CA LEU A 236 5.71 16.25 0.88
C LEU A 236 6.50 17.29 0.07
N ALA A 237 6.77 18.44 0.69
CA ALA A 237 7.50 19.52 0.05
C ALA A 237 8.93 19.09 -0.33
N PHE A 238 9.38 19.45 -1.53
CA PHE A 238 10.76 19.23 -1.99
C PHE A 238 11.75 20.20 -1.31
N PRO A 239 13.06 19.89 -1.30
CA PRO A 239 14.10 20.68 -0.61
C PRO A 239 14.40 22.05 -1.21
#